data_AF-A0A3D2DN06-F1
#
_entry.id   AF-A0A3D2DN06-F1
#
_cell.length_a   1.000
_cell.length_b   1.000
_cell.length_c   1.000
_cell.angle_alpha   90.00
_cell.angle_beta   90.00
_cell.angle_gamma   90.00
#
_symmetry.space_group_name_H-M   'P 1'
#
loop_
_entity.id
_entity.type
_entity.pdbx_description
1 polymer ?
#
loop_
_entity_poly.entity_id
_entity_poly.type
_entity_poly.pdbx_seq_one_letter_code
_entity_poly.pdbx_strand_id
1 'polypeptide(L)' 'MQMTTLCYIEKDRCYLMLHRTKKEKDINKGKWIGVGGHAYDGETPEECLLRE' A
#
# COMPACT_ATOMS: atom_id res chain seq x y z
N MET A 1 -2.67 -16.04 7.41
CA MET A 1 -1.79 -14.87 7.33
C MET A 1 -1.82 -14.42 5.86
N GLN A 2 -2.28 -13.21 5.56
CA GLN A 2 -2.39 -12.73 4.16
C GLN A 2 -1.19 -11.85 3.82
N MET A 3 -0.62 -12.04 2.63
CA MET A 3 0.49 -11.23 2.12
C MET A 3 -0.04 -9.86 1.69
N THR A 4 0.74 -8.81 1.92
CA THR A 4 0.41 -7.43 1.53
C THR A 4 1.69 -6.77 1.06
N THR A 5 1.62 -5.99 -0.02
CA THR A 5 2.74 -5.22 -0.56
C THR A 5 2.63 -3.75 -0.13
N LEU A 6 3.78 -3.09 -0.03
CA LEU A 6 3.86 -1.65 0.23
C LEU A 6 5.07 -1.10 -0.51
N CYS A 7 4.85 -0.09 -1.36
CA CYS A 7 5.87 0.57 -2.16
C CYS A 7 5.93 2.06 -1.83
N TYR A 8 7.16 2.56 -1.77
CA TYR A 8 7.47 3.97 -1.68
C TYR A 8 7.99 4.43 -3.03
N ILE A 9 7.19 5.22 -3.73
CA ILE A 9 7.58 5.83 -5.00
C ILE A 9 8.28 7.14 -4.67
N GLU A 10 9.58 7.17 -4.88
CA GLU A 10 10.45 8.32 -4.63
C GLU A 10 10.76 9.04 -5.94
N LYS A 11 10.71 10.38 -5.89
CA LYS A 11 11.19 11.25 -6.95
C LYS A 11 11.62 12.58 -6.35
N ASP A 12 12.83 13.05 -6.69
CA ASP A 12 13.35 14.35 -6.28
C ASP A 12 13.32 14.55 -4.74
N ARG A 13 13.59 13.49 -3.96
CA ARG A 13 13.51 13.45 -2.48
C ARG A 13 12.10 13.62 -1.93
N CYS A 14 11.07 13.51 -2.77
CA CYS A 14 9.67 13.46 -2.39
C CYS A 14 9.14 12.04 -2.52
N TYR A 15 8.21 11.66 -1.64
CA TYR A 15 7.56 10.36 -1.64
C TYR A 15 6.07 10.49 -1.91
N LEU A 16 5.52 9.64 -2.77
CA LEU A 16 4.08 9.51 -2.92
C LEU A 16 3.50 8.73 -1.73
N MET A 17 2.51 9.31 -1.06
CA MET A 17 1.92 8.76 0.16
C MET A 17 0.39 8.83 0.10
N LEU A 18 -0.27 7.81 0.65
CA LEU A 18 -1.72 7.74 0.82
C LEU A 18 -2.11 8.15 2.25
N HIS A 19 -2.94 9.20 2.38
CA HIS A 19 -3.54 9.57 3.66
C HIS A 19 -4.80 8.75 3.93
N ARG A 20 -4.78 7.94 4.98
CA ARG A 20 -5.85 6.99 5.30
C ARG A 20 -7.00 7.65 6.06
N THR A 21 -7.84 8.39 5.37
CA THR A 21 -8.98 9.13 5.98
C THR A 21 -10.35 8.56 5.64
N LYS A 22 -10.43 7.74 4.59
CA LYS A 22 -11.72 7.36 3.97
C LYS A 22 -12.51 6.28 4.71
N LYS A 23 -11.82 5.30 5.33
CA LYS A 23 -12.45 4.16 5.99
C LYS A 23 -12.58 4.42 7.50
N GLU A 24 -13.78 4.24 8.05
CA GLU A 24 -14.06 4.53 9.45
C GLU A 24 -13.33 3.57 10.40
N LYS A 25 -13.33 2.28 10.06
CA LYS A 25 -12.61 1.19 10.75
C LYS A 25 -11.38 0.79 9.94
N ASP A 26 -10.35 1.64 9.97
CA ASP A 26 -9.05 1.37 9.38
C ASP A 26 -7.99 1.42 10.49
N ILE A 27 -7.21 0.35 10.63
CA ILE A 27 -6.10 0.27 11.59
C ILE A 27 -5.03 1.35 11.34
N ASN A 28 -5.00 1.88 10.11
CA ASN A 28 -4.10 2.93 9.69
C ASN A 28 -4.79 4.30 9.60
N LYS A 29 -6.00 4.47 10.14
CA LYS A 29 -6.74 5.74 10.07
C LYS A 29 -5.89 6.91 10.55
N GLY A 30 -5.81 7.97 9.74
CA GLY A 30 -5.03 9.18 10.00
C GLY A 30 -3.51 9.06 9.74
N LYS A 31 -3.01 7.88 9.32
CA LYS A 31 -1.61 7.70 8.95
C LYS A 31 -1.39 7.99 7.47
N TRP A 32 -0.15 8.34 7.14
CA TRP A 32 0.37 8.35 5.77
C TRP A 32 1.15 7.07 5.52
N ILE A 33 0.82 6.35 4.46
CA ILE A 33 1.47 5.08 4.09
C ILE A 33 1.87 5.08 2.61
N GLY A 34 2.78 4.18 2.22
CA GLY A 34 3.09 3.91 0.82
C GLY A 34 1.89 3.34 0.04
N VAL A 35 2.05 3.20 -1.27
CA VAL A 35 1.04 2.59 -2.16
C VAL A 35 1.13 1.07 -2.06
N GLY A 36 0.00 0.36 -2.11
CA GLY A 36 -0.03 -1.09 -2.06
C GLY A 36 -1.29 -1.65 -1.41
N GLY A 37 -1.37 -2.97 -1.34
CA GLY A 37 -2.55 -3.68 -0.85
C GLY A 37 -2.34 -5.18 -0.72
N HIS A 38 -3.46 -5.89 -0.59
CA HIS A 38 -3.46 -7.31 -0.29
C HIS A 38 -3.23 -8.13 -1.57
N ALA A 39 -2.37 -9.15 -1.46
CA ALA A 39 -2.16 -10.09 -2.56
C ALA A 39 -3.35 -11.03 -2.69
N TYR A 40 -3.62 -11.46 -3.92
CA TYR A 40 -4.52 -12.58 -4.18
C TYR A 40 -3.79 -13.91 -4.06
N ASP A 41 -4.54 -15.01 -3.92
CA ASP A 41 -3.95 -16.35 -3.80
C ASP A 41 -3.16 -16.70 -5.08
N GLY A 42 -1.88 -17.04 -4.91
CA GLY A 42 -0.98 -17.40 -6.00
C GLY A 42 -0.26 -16.23 -6.67
N GLU A 43 -0.56 -14.99 -6.30
CA GLU A 43 0.11 -13.79 -6.81
C GLU A 43 1.51 -13.63 -6.20
N THR A 44 2.53 -13.29 -6.99
CA THR A 44 3.85 -12.95 -6.45
C THR A 44 3.83 -11.56 -5.80
N PRO A 45 4.79 -11.24 -4.90
CA PRO A 45 4.91 -9.88 -4.37
C PRO A 45 5.04 -8.82 -5.46
N GLU A 46 5.77 -9.10 -6.54
CA GLU A 46 5.96 -8.16 -7.66
C GLU A 46 4.67 -7.95 -8.45
N GLU A 47 3.92 -9.02 -8.74
CA GLU A 47 2.62 -8.94 -9.43
C GLU A 47 1.60 -8.15 -8.62
N CYS A 48 1.49 -8.45 -7.32
CA CYS A 48 0.61 -7.74 -6.40
C CYS A 48 0.96 -6.26 -6.33
N LEU A 49 2.25 -5.94 -6.26
CA LEU A 49 2.70 -4.55 -6.16
C LEU A 49 2.42 -3.74 -7.43
N LEU A 50 2.53 -4.36 -8.61
CA LEU A 50 2.24 -3.68 -9.87
C LEU A 50 0.74 -3.45 -10.11
N ARG A 51 -0.12 -4.29 -9.52
CA ARG A 51 -1.58 -4.20 -9.64
C ARG A 51 -2.20 -3.14 -8.71
N GLU A 52 -1.68 -3.03 -7.49
CA GLU A 52 -2.17 -2.12 -6.43
C GLU A 52 -1.70 -0.67 -6.62
#